data_AF-A0A8C2VJU4-F1
#
_entry.id   AF-A0A8C2VJU4-F1
#
_cell.length_a   1.000
_cell.length_b   1.000
_cell.length_c   1.000
_cell.angle_alpha   90.00
_cell.angle_beta   90.00
_cell.angle_gamma   90.00
#
_symmetry.space_group_name_H-M   'P 1'
#
loop_
_entity.id
_entity.type
_entity.pdbx_description
1 polymer ?
#
loop_
_entity_poly.entity_id
_entity_poly.type
_entity_poly.pdbx_seq_one_letter_code
_entity_poly.pdbx_strand_id
1 'polypeptide(L)' 'MIDFEDVAAINPELLQLPPLYPKDNLPLQENVTVQKQKRRSVNSKIPAPKEGLRSRS' A
#
# COMPACT_ATOMS: atom_id res chain seq x y z
N MET A 1 -17.31 -5.33 -32.09
CA MET A 1 -17.17 -4.62 -30.80
C MET A 1 -17.01 -5.72 -29.78
N ILE A 2 -15.98 -5.64 -28.93
CA ILE A 2 -15.76 -6.65 -27.90
C ILE A 2 -16.52 -6.16 -26.67
N ASP A 3 -17.50 -6.93 -26.25
CA ASP A 3 -18.35 -6.57 -25.11
C ASP A 3 -17.70 -7.09 -23.81
N PHE A 4 -18.14 -6.57 -22.67
CA PHE A 4 -17.57 -6.99 -21.37
C PHE A 4 -17.78 -8.49 -21.14
N GLU A 5 -18.90 -9.01 -21.63
CA GLU A 5 -19.28 -10.41 -21.63
C GLU A 5 -18.28 -11.28 -22.39
N ASP A 6 -17.72 -10.80 -23.50
CA ASP A 6 -16.71 -11.53 -24.27
C ASP A 6 -15.40 -11.69 -23.48
N VAL A 7 -15.01 -10.64 -22.75
CA VAL A 7 -13.80 -10.66 -21.91
C VAL A 7 -14.03 -11.51 -20.66
N ALA A 8 -15.22 -11.41 -20.05
CA ALA A 8 -15.62 -12.21 -18.91
C ALA A 8 -15.77 -13.71 -19.25
N ALA A 9 -16.08 -14.05 -20.50
CA ALA A 9 -16.11 -15.44 -20.98
C ALA A 9 -14.71 -16.08 -20.99
N ILE A 10 -13.67 -15.28 -21.21
CA ILE A 10 -12.26 -15.73 -21.13
C ILE A 10 -11.80 -15.73 -19.68
N ASN A 11 -12.25 -14.75 -18.89
CA ASN A 11 -11.78 -14.51 -17.53
C ASN A 11 -12.94 -14.40 -16.54
N PRO A 12 -13.54 -15.53 -16.11
CA PRO A 12 -14.77 -15.53 -15.31
C PRO A 12 -14.58 -14.92 -13.92
N GLU A 13 -13.35 -14.78 -13.42
CA GLU A 13 -13.08 -14.05 -12.17
C GLU A 13 -13.34 -12.55 -12.26
N LEU A 14 -13.43 -11.96 -13.46
CA LEU A 14 -13.81 -10.56 -13.61
C LEU A 14 -15.28 -10.29 -13.22
N LEU A 15 -16.11 -11.34 -13.24
CA LEU A 15 -17.47 -11.30 -12.73
C LEU A 15 -17.54 -11.48 -11.21
N GLN A 16 -16.45 -11.92 -10.57
CA GLN A 16 -16.40 -12.10 -9.13
C GLN A 16 -16.18 -10.76 -8.46
N LEU A 17 -17.05 -10.42 -7.51
CA LEU A 17 -16.81 -9.26 -6.66
C LEU A 17 -15.52 -9.51 -5.86
N PRO A 18 -14.62 -8.50 -5.75
CA PRO A 18 -13.46 -8.64 -4.88
C PRO A 18 -13.94 -9.01 -3.48
N PRO A 19 -13.23 -9.92 -2.77
CA PRO A 19 -13.62 -10.34 -1.43
C PRO A 19 -13.88 -9.10 -0.56
N LEU A 20 -15.08 -8.99 0.00
CA LEU A 20 -15.48 -7.84 0.85
C LEU A 20 -14.57 -7.70 2.08
N TYR A 21 -13.89 -8.78 2.44
CA TYR A 21 -12.83 -8.82 3.43
C TYR A 21 -11.54 -9.24 2.73
N PRO A 22 -10.44 -8.47 2.82
CA PRO A 22 -9.14 -9.05 2.52
C PRO A 22 -9.00 -10.28 3.42
N LYS A 23 -8.64 -11.43 2.82
CA LYS A 23 -8.37 -12.63 3.61
C LYS A 23 -7.27 -12.32 4.61
N ASP A 24 -7.65 -11.99 5.84
CA ASP A 24 -6.75 -11.77 6.99
C ASP A 24 -6.00 -13.05 7.42
N ASN A 25 -6.06 -14.11 6.61
CA ASN A 25 -5.54 -15.45 6.92
C ASN A 25 -4.75 -16.06 5.76
N LEU A 26 -4.07 -15.26 4.94
CA LEU A 26 -2.88 -15.79 4.28
C LEU A 26 -1.77 -15.73 5.33
N PRO A 27 -1.16 -16.85 5.77
CA PRO A 27 0.07 -16.74 6.53
C PRO A 27 0.99 -15.87 5.68
N LEU A 28 1.45 -14.75 6.26
CA LEU A 28 2.54 -13.94 5.72
C LEU A 28 3.54 -14.94 5.15
N GLN A 29 3.63 -14.99 3.82
CA GLN A 29 4.42 -15.99 3.08
C GLN A 29 5.70 -16.23 3.89
N GLU A 30 5.93 -17.45 4.38
CA GLU A 30 6.96 -17.76 5.40
C GLU A 30 8.38 -17.29 4.99
N ASN A 31 8.57 -17.01 3.71
CA ASN A 31 9.77 -16.49 3.07
C ASN A 31 9.86 -14.95 2.97
N VAL A 32 8.84 -14.19 3.38
CA VAL A 32 8.90 -12.74 3.56
C VAL A 32 9.31 -12.48 5.00
N THR A 33 10.62 -12.42 5.26
CA THR A 33 11.11 -11.90 6.53
C THR A 33 10.69 -10.44 6.63
N VAL A 34 9.57 -10.16 7.27
CA VAL A 34 9.19 -8.79 7.65
C VAL A 34 10.17 -8.37 8.73
N GLN A 35 11.36 -7.94 8.34
CA GLN A 35 12.28 -7.26 9.24
C GLN A 35 11.57 -5.99 9.67
N LYS A 36 10.79 -6.05 10.76
CA LYS A 36 10.23 -4.89 11.43
C LYS A 36 11.42 -4.01 11.75
N GLN A 37 11.65 -3.00 10.92
CA GLN A 37 12.66 -1.99 11.16
C GLN A 37 12.25 -1.28 12.44
N LYS A 38 12.78 -1.74 13.57
CA LYS A 38 12.56 -1.14 14.89
C LYS A 38 13.25 0.21 14.81
N ARG A 39 12.50 1.26 14.46
CA ARG A 39 13.00 2.64 14.45
C ARG A 39 13.44 2.94 15.87
N ARG A 40 14.73 2.82 16.15
CA ARG A 40 15.31 3.40 17.36
C ARG A 40 15.12 4.90 17.19
N SER A 41 14.17 5.48 17.92
CA SER A 41 14.07 6.92 18.08
C SER A 41 15.27 7.36 18.93
N VAL A 42 16.44 7.42 18.32
CA VAL A 42 17.58 8.10 18.92
C VAL A 42 17.25 9.58 18.89
N ASN A 43 17.46 10.28 20.00
CA ASN A 43 17.24 11.73 20.12
C ASN A 43 18.01 12.45 18.98
N SER A 44 17.28 12.84 17.94
CA SER A 44 17.87 13.41 16.73
C SER A 44 18.38 14.81 17.05
N LYS A 45 19.69 15.03 16.91
CA LYS A 45 20.30 16.37 17.03
C LYS A 45 20.16 17.19 15.74
N ILE A 46 19.49 16.67 14.71
CA ILE A 46 19.35 17.36 13.43
C ILE A 46 18.38 18.53 13.64
N PRO A 47 18.83 19.79 13.49
CA PRO A 47 17.95 20.94 13.63
C PRO A 47 16.85 20.88 12.58
N ALA A 48 15.63 21.23 12.96
CA ALA A 48 14.55 21.36 12.00
C ALA A 48 14.93 22.41 10.93
N PRO A 49 14.53 22.22 9.66
CA PRO A 49 14.72 23.24 8.64
C PRO A 49 14.16 24.58 9.14
N LYS A 50 14.92 25.65 9.02
CA LYS A 50 14.44 27.00 9.35
C LYS A 50 13.37 27.33 8.33
N GLU A 51 12.13 27.53 8.79
CA GLU A 51 11.04 27.99 7.95
C GLU A 51 11.48 29.29 7.26
N GLY A 52 11.71 29.21 5.95
CA GLY A 52 12.16 30.35 5.17
C GLY A 52 11.10 31.44 5.24
N LEU A 53 11.46 32.57 5.84
CA LEU A 53 10.64 33.77 5.96
C LEU A 53 9.93 34.07 4.63
N ARG A 54 8.67 33.61 4.50
CA ARG A 54 7.75 34.12 3.49
C ARG A 54 7.15 35.41 4.05
N SER A 55 7.99 36.43 4.18
CA SER A 55 7.53 37.81 4.22
C SER A 55 6.90 38.11 2.85
N ARG A 56 5.58 38.27 2.83
CA ARG A 56 4.91 39.01 1.76
C ARG A 56 4.05 40.07 2.42
N SER A 57 4.28 41.28 1.91
CA SER A 57 3.74 42.57 2.31
C SER A 57 2.23 42.65 2.22
#